data_AF-A0A5F8HB68-F1
#
_entry.id   AF-A0A5F8HB68-F1
#
_cell.length_a   1.000
_cell.length_b   1.000
_cell.length_c   1.000
_cell.angle_alpha   90.00
_cell.angle_beta   90.00
_cell.angle_gamma   90.00
#
_symmetry.space_group_name_H-M   'P 1'
#
loop_
_entity.id
_entity.type
_entity.pdbx_description
1 polymer ?
#
loop_
_entity_poly.entity_id
_entity_poly.type
_entity_poly.pdbx_seq_one_letter_code
_entity_poly.pdbx_strand_id
1 'polypeptide(L)'
;MGLLVSLVFLITGLVILGYAASVSGQSTYQGVVRVLCGPAIGKLCEICFIVDMFMISVAFLKVVGDQMEKCNVSTVPQPWYTDQRFTMSILCVFIIFPLSAPREIIVCSAPLMLAGVSVFLFIKHLVSSIYRPSSWLAVFNVFPTICFGFQCHEASVSIYCSMYNQNLSHWTIVSVASMLACCLIYSLTGLYGFLTFGDNVSADVLMSYPGSDITVIVARFLFGVSIVTVYPITLLLGRSVIQDFWLSCSNVWGCGECVDPSETWVRVLLTGLWVATTLLLALFVPDIGEVIKVIGGISAFFIFIFPGEHLLLQRLWLSSCFTSKDSRSSLIFWGVVSILVGAFIFGQSTSSAILDLL
;
A
#
# COMPACT_ATOMS: atom_id res chain seq x y z
N MET A 1 -11.35 4.33 18.45
CA MET A 1 -12.50 3.54 17.93
C MET A 1 -12.34 3.25 16.44
N GLY A 2 -12.13 4.23 15.56
CA GLY A 2 -11.98 4.02 14.11
C GLY A 2 -10.86 3.04 13.70
N LEU A 3 -9.67 3.12 14.33
CA LEU A 3 -8.56 2.21 14.05
C LEU A 3 -8.90 0.74 14.37
N LEU A 4 -9.53 0.47 15.51
CA LEU A 4 -9.91 -0.88 15.92
C LEU A 4 -10.94 -1.48 14.95
N VAL A 5 -11.92 -0.68 14.53
CA VAL A 5 -12.91 -1.10 13.52
C VAL A 5 -12.22 -1.42 12.20
N SER A 6 -11.32 -0.56 11.73
CA SER A 6 -10.54 -0.78 10.51
C SER A 6 -9.70 -2.06 10.61
N LEU A 7 -9.08 -2.31 11.76
CA LEU A 7 -8.26 -3.50 12.00
C LEU A 7 -9.05 -4.80 11.86
N VAL A 8 -10.31 -4.82 12.30
CA VAL A 8 -11.19 -5.98 12.11
C VAL A 8 -11.40 -6.25 10.62
N PHE A 9 -11.68 -5.21 9.82
CA PHE A 9 -11.83 -5.39 8.37
C PHE A 9 -10.54 -5.80 7.69
N LEU A 10 -9.40 -5.20 8.05
CA LEU A 10 -8.07 -5.53 7.52
C LEU A 10 -7.72 -7.00 7.75
N ILE A 11 -7.81 -7.47 8.99
CA ILE A 11 -7.56 -8.87 9.37
C ILE A 11 -8.54 -9.79 8.65
N THR A 12 -9.83 -9.44 8.64
CA THR A 12 -10.84 -10.26 7.97
C THR A 12 -10.54 -10.39 6.48
N GLY A 13 -10.17 -9.30 5.81
CA GLY A 13 -9.77 -9.30 4.40
C GLY A 13 -8.60 -10.26 4.12
N LEU A 14 -7.56 -10.26 4.96
CA LEU A 14 -6.41 -11.17 4.82
C LEU A 14 -6.80 -12.64 5.01
N VAL A 15 -7.64 -12.94 6.01
CA VAL A 15 -8.12 -14.31 6.25
C VAL A 15 -8.96 -14.80 5.07
N ILE A 16 -9.84 -13.96 4.54
CA ILE A 16 -10.66 -14.27 3.36
C ILE A 16 -9.78 -14.52 2.14
N LEU A 17 -8.76 -13.69 1.91
CA LEU A 17 -7.84 -13.85 0.78
C LEU A 17 -7.01 -15.13 0.87
N GLY A 18 -6.53 -15.51 2.06
CA GLY A 18 -5.84 -16.79 2.26
C GLY A 18 -6.77 -17.99 1.98
N TYR A 19 -8.02 -17.91 2.42
CA TYR A 19 -9.05 -18.90 2.08
C TYR A 19 -9.30 -18.95 0.56
N ALA A 20 -9.50 -17.80 -0.07
CA ALA A 20 -9.72 -17.66 -1.51
C ALA A 20 -8.56 -18.23 -2.34
N ALA A 21 -7.32 -17.98 -1.92
CA ALA A 21 -6.12 -18.57 -2.52
C ALA A 21 -6.11 -20.09 -2.39
N SER A 22 -6.44 -20.62 -1.20
CA SER A 22 -6.49 -22.07 -0.96
C SER A 22 -7.54 -22.79 -1.82
N VAL A 23 -8.67 -22.14 -2.10
CA VAL A 23 -9.77 -22.71 -2.89
C VAL A 23 -9.53 -22.57 -4.40
N SER A 24 -9.00 -21.43 -4.85
CA SER A 24 -8.77 -21.17 -6.27
C SER A 24 -7.50 -21.84 -6.82
N GLY A 25 -6.54 -22.17 -5.97
CA GLY A 25 -5.23 -22.72 -6.37
C GLY A 25 -4.37 -21.74 -7.18
N GLN A 26 -4.73 -20.45 -7.21
CA GLN A 26 -3.98 -19.41 -7.90
C GLN A 26 -2.92 -18.80 -6.97
N SER A 27 -1.76 -18.46 -7.54
CA SER A 27 -0.63 -17.87 -6.81
C SER A 27 -0.59 -16.34 -6.84
N THR A 28 -1.47 -15.70 -7.62
CA THR A 28 -1.53 -14.24 -7.77
C THR A 28 -2.88 -13.69 -7.34
N TYR A 29 -2.89 -12.48 -6.79
CA TYR A 29 -4.12 -11.84 -6.28
C TYR A 29 -5.17 -11.66 -7.39
N GLN A 30 -4.76 -11.10 -8.53
CA GLN A 30 -5.61 -10.92 -9.70
C GLN A 30 -6.14 -12.25 -10.25
N GLY A 31 -5.34 -13.32 -10.18
CA GLY A 31 -5.75 -14.67 -10.57
C GLY A 31 -6.86 -15.20 -9.68
N VAL A 32 -6.71 -15.06 -8.35
CA VAL A 32 -7.74 -15.44 -7.35
C VAL A 32 -9.06 -14.70 -7.63
N VAL A 33 -9.00 -13.37 -7.79
CA VAL A 33 -10.20 -12.55 -8.06
C VAL A 33 -10.82 -12.91 -9.41
N ARG A 34 -10.04 -13.14 -10.46
CA ARG A 34 -10.55 -13.53 -11.78
C ARG A 34 -11.28 -14.88 -11.76
N VAL A 35 -10.73 -15.87 -11.06
CA VAL A 35 -11.33 -17.22 -10.96
C VAL A 35 -12.62 -17.20 -10.13
N LEU A 36 -12.63 -16.44 -9.04
CA LEU A 36 -13.73 -16.47 -8.07
C LEU A 36 -14.83 -15.46 -8.37
N CYS A 37 -14.47 -14.25 -8.82
CA CYS A 37 -15.39 -13.15 -9.12
C CYS A 37 -15.72 -13.00 -10.61
N GLY A 38 -15.00 -13.73 -11.48
CA GLY A 38 -15.22 -13.72 -12.92
C GLY A 38 -14.34 -12.70 -13.66
N PRO A 39 -14.37 -12.73 -15.00
CA PRO A 39 -13.40 -12.03 -15.83
C PRO A 39 -13.51 -10.50 -15.80
N ALA A 40 -14.73 -9.96 -15.63
CA ALA A 40 -14.94 -8.51 -15.57
C ALA A 40 -14.33 -7.89 -14.30
N ILE A 41 -14.62 -8.48 -13.14
CA ILE A 41 -14.08 -8.05 -11.84
C ILE A 41 -12.57 -8.30 -11.78
N GLY A 42 -12.10 -9.42 -12.34
CA GLY A 42 -10.66 -9.68 -12.49
C GLY A 42 -9.93 -8.58 -13.27
N LYS A 43 -10.49 -8.10 -14.39
CA LYS A 43 -9.90 -6.97 -15.16
C LYS A 43 -9.93 -5.66 -14.39
N LEU A 44 -11.02 -5.37 -13.68
CA LEU A 44 -11.08 -4.19 -12.81
C LEU A 44 -10.00 -4.24 -11.73
N CYS A 45 -9.82 -5.41 -11.09
CA CYS A 45 -8.77 -5.64 -10.10
C CYS A 45 -7.37 -5.40 -10.67
N GLU A 46 -7.06 -5.88 -11.88
CA GLU A 46 -5.77 -5.62 -12.52
C GLU A 46 -5.52 -4.14 -12.76
N ILE A 47 -6.52 -3.41 -13.26
CA ILE A 47 -6.42 -1.96 -13.48
C ILE A 47 -6.18 -1.24 -12.15
N CYS A 48 -6.99 -1.54 -11.13
CA CYS A 48 -6.81 -0.96 -9.79
C CYS A 48 -5.41 -1.25 -9.24
N PHE A 49 -4.87 -2.45 -9.44
CA PHE A 49 -3.57 -2.86 -8.89
C PHE A 49 -2.44 -2.10 -9.58
N ILE A 50 -2.51 -1.96 -10.92
CA ILE A 50 -1.54 -1.18 -11.69
C ILE A 50 -1.54 0.28 -11.22
N VAL A 51 -2.72 0.89 -11.08
CA VAL A 51 -2.83 2.28 -10.61
C VAL A 51 -2.32 2.43 -9.18
N ASP A 52 -2.64 1.48 -8.29
CA ASP A 52 -2.19 1.49 -6.90
C ASP A 52 -0.66 1.46 -6.81
N MET A 53 -0.02 0.45 -7.42
CA MET A 53 1.45 0.32 -7.45
C MET A 53 2.13 1.53 -8.08
N PHE A 54 1.50 2.13 -9.09
CA PHE A 54 1.99 3.34 -9.73
C PHE A 54 1.96 4.54 -8.79
N MET A 55 0.84 4.76 -8.09
CA MET A 55 0.68 5.84 -7.14
C MET A 55 1.58 5.67 -5.90
N ILE A 56 1.77 4.44 -5.41
CA ILE A 56 2.74 4.13 -4.35
C ILE A 56 4.16 4.49 -4.80
N SER A 57 4.52 4.19 -6.05
CA SER A 57 5.82 4.58 -6.62
C SER A 57 5.99 6.10 -6.63
N VAL A 58 4.96 6.86 -7.02
CA VAL A 58 4.98 8.34 -6.96
C VAL A 58 5.16 8.83 -5.52
N ALA A 59 4.41 8.28 -4.57
CA ALA A 59 4.52 8.64 -3.15
C ALA A 59 5.94 8.41 -2.62
N PHE A 60 6.55 7.27 -2.93
CA PHE A 60 7.93 6.97 -2.55
C PHE A 60 8.94 7.99 -3.09
N LEU A 61 8.86 8.33 -4.38
CA LEU A 61 9.76 9.33 -4.95
C LEU A 61 9.54 10.71 -4.32
N LYS A 62 8.29 11.10 -4.07
CA LYS A 62 7.95 12.36 -3.39
C LYS A 62 8.53 12.41 -1.98
N VAL A 63 8.38 11.36 -1.18
CA VAL A 63 8.99 11.29 0.17
C VAL A 63 10.49 11.49 0.12
N VAL A 64 11.20 10.72 -0.72
CA VAL A 64 12.67 10.83 -0.81
C VAL A 64 13.05 12.24 -1.27
N GLY A 65 12.26 12.83 -2.18
CA GLY A 65 12.34 14.22 -2.61
C GLY A 65 12.33 15.19 -1.43
N ASP A 66 11.29 15.11 -0.62
CA ASP A 66 11.05 16.00 0.52
C ASP A 66 12.16 15.87 1.57
N GLN A 67 12.62 14.64 1.85
CA GLN A 67 13.70 14.41 2.79
C GLN A 67 15.05 14.96 2.29
N MET A 68 15.32 14.88 0.99
CA MET A 68 16.55 15.42 0.40
C MET A 68 16.58 16.94 0.42
N GLU A 69 15.47 17.60 0.13
CA GLU A 69 15.35 19.05 0.24
C GLU A 69 15.63 19.54 1.66
N LYS A 70 15.05 18.86 2.66
CA LYS A 70 15.16 19.28 4.06
C LYS A 70 16.54 19.00 4.69
N CYS A 71 17.29 18.06 4.14
CA CYS A 71 18.70 17.84 4.52
C CYS A 71 19.65 18.89 3.93
N ASN A 72 19.19 19.68 2.96
CA ASN A 72 20.05 20.56 2.18
C ASN A 72 20.21 21.97 2.80
N VAL A 73 20.44 22.04 4.12
CA VAL A 73 20.40 23.27 4.95
C VAL A 73 21.70 24.10 4.87
N SER A 74 22.45 24.01 3.77
CA SER A 74 23.70 24.76 3.64
C SER A 74 23.42 26.25 3.36
N THR A 75 23.92 27.14 4.22
CA THR A 75 23.82 28.62 4.12
C THR A 75 24.68 29.25 3.02
N VAL A 76 25.25 28.43 2.14
CA VAL A 76 26.12 28.86 1.03
C VAL A 76 25.27 28.86 -0.25
N PRO A 77 25.42 29.85 -1.18
CA PRO A 77 24.73 29.81 -2.47
C PRO A 77 24.99 28.48 -3.15
N GLN A 78 23.91 27.73 -3.34
CA GLN A 78 24.03 26.33 -3.72
C GLN A 78 24.34 26.20 -5.21
N PRO A 79 25.27 25.32 -5.56
CA PRO A 79 25.52 24.99 -6.95
C PRO A 79 24.35 24.20 -7.55
N TRP A 80 24.18 24.33 -8.86
CA TRP A 80 23.08 23.72 -9.63
C TRP A 80 22.94 22.20 -9.44
N TYR A 81 24.01 21.49 -9.07
CA TYR A 81 23.99 20.05 -8.83
C TYR A 81 23.39 19.66 -7.47
N THR A 82 23.17 20.63 -6.57
CA THR A 82 22.50 20.41 -5.27
C THR A 82 20.99 20.68 -5.36
N ASP A 83 20.49 21.04 -6.54
CA ASP A 83 19.05 21.16 -6.77
C ASP A 83 18.37 19.80 -6.54
N GLN A 84 17.26 19.83 -5.78
CA GLN A 84 16.48 18.64 -5.41
C GLN A 84 16.02 17.89 -6.66
N ARG A 85 15.59 18.62 -7.70
CA ARG A 85 15.10 18.05 -8.96
C ARG A 85 16.20 17.30 -9.70
N PHE A 86 17.40 17.85 -9.71
CA PHE A 86 18.57 17.24 -10.33
C PHE A 86 19.05 16.01 -9.55
N THR A 87 19.12 16.12 -8.21
CA THR A 87 19.59 15.02 -7.37
C THR A 87 18.59 13.85 -7.34
N MET A 88 17.28 14.14 -7.32
CA MET A 88 16.20 13.16 -7.52
C MET A 88 16.33 12.43 -8.85
N SER A 89 16.60 13.16 -9.94
CA SER A 89 16.77 12.60 -11.27
C SER A 89 17.99 11.67 -11.33
N ILE A 90 19.12 12.08 -10.73
CA ILE A 90 20.31 11.22 -10.60
C ILE A 90 20.00 9.96 -9.81
N LEU A 91 19.35 10.08 -8.65
CA LEU A 91 18.99 8.92 -7.82
C LEU A 91 18.08 7.94 -8.57
N CYS A 92 17.11 8.45 -9.35
CA CYS A 92 16.25 7.63 -10.18
C CYS A 92 17.02 6.89 -11.28
N VAL A 93 17.88 7.60 -12.02
CA VAL A 93 18.61 7.05 -13.17
C VAL A 93 19.73 6.09 -12.74
N PHE A 94 20.48 6.42 -11.69
CA PHE A 94 21.69 5.69 -11.31
C PHE A 94 21.50 4.69 -10.17
N ILE A 95 20.41 4.76 -9.41
CA ILE A 95 20.16 3.83 -8.29
C ILE A 95 18.86 3.08 -8.50
N ILE A 96 17.72 3.77 -8.60
CA ILE A 96 16.41 3.11 -8.65
C ILE A 96 16.24 2.29 -9.93
N PHE A 97 16.55 2.86 -11.08
CA PHE A 97 16.44 2.18 -12.37
C PHE A 97 17.29 0.90 -12.45
N PRO A 98 18.62 0.93 -12.16
CA PRO A 98 19.42 -0.29 -12.20
C PRO A 98 19.00 -1.30 -11.13
N LEU A 99 18.53 -0.86 -9.96
CA LEU A 99 18.04 -1.76 -8.90
C LEU A 99 16.69 -2.40 -9.25
N SER A 100 15.89 -1.78 -10.13
CA SER A 100 14.58 -2.28 -10.60
C SER A 100 14.64 -3.07 -11.90
N ALA A 101 15.78 -3.04 -12.60
CA ALA A 101 16.04 -3.81 -13.81
C ALA A 101 16.19 -5.35 -13.61
N PRO A 102 16.76 -5.88 -12.50
CA PRO A 102 16.92 -7.32 -12.32
C PRO A 102 15.57 -8.06 -12.20
N ARG A 103 15.62 -9.36 -12.50
CA ARG A 103 14.45 -10.26 -12.56
C ARG A 103 14.04 -10.77 -11.18
N GLU A 104 14.97 -10.80 -10.24
CA GLU A 104 14.79 -11.27 -8.86
C GLU A 104 15.48 -10.28 -7.92
N ILE A 105 14.82 -9.89 -6.82
CA ILE A 105 15.40 -9.05 -5.79
C ILE A 105 15.84 -9.96 -4.64
N ILE A 106 17.13 -9.91 -4.32
CA ILE A 106 17.63 -10.39 -3.04
C ILE A 106 17.12 -9.41 -1.99
N VAL A 107 16.11 -9.82 -1.23
CA VAL A 107 15.46 -9.01 -0.20
C VAL A 107 16.51 -8.52 0.79
N CYS A 108 16.76 -7.21 0.82
CA CYS A 108 17.47 -6.59 1.93
C CYS A 108 16.46 -6.45 3.07
N SER A 109 16.47 -7.43 3.97
CA SER A 109 15.61 -7.52 5.16
C SER A 109 16.01 -6.49 6.21
N ALA A 110 15.82 -5.21 5.92
CA ALA A 110 16.22 -4.11 6.80
C ALA A 110 15.12 -3.13 7.27
N PRO A 111 13.79 -3.33 7.10
CA PRO A 111 12.84 -2.45 7.80
C PRO A 111 12.68 -2.76 9.30
N LEU A 112 13.13 -3.93 9.78
CA LEU A 112 12.86 -4.41 11.15
C LEU A 112 13.62 -3.67 12.26
N MET A 113 14.62 -2.86 11.95
CA MET A 113 15.54 -2.32 12.97
C MET A 113 15.06 -1.01 13.64
N LEU A 114 13.96 -0.39 13.19
CA LEU A 114 13.47 0.88 13.77
C LEU A 114 12.24 0.72 14.69
N ALA A 115 11.61 -0.46 14.72
CA ALA A 115 10.40 -0.70 15.52
C ALA A 115 10.66 -1.07 17.00
N GLY A 116 11.89 -1.47 17.34
CA GLY A 116 12.21 -2.03 18.67
C GLY A 116 12.25 -1.02 19.82
N VAL A 117 12.36 0.28 19.53
CA VAL A 117 12.55 1.31 20.56
C VAL A 117 11.22 1.97 20.98
N SER A 118 10.17 1.88 20.17
CA SER A 118 8.86 2.50 20.47
C SER A 118 8.00 1.69 21.45
N VAL A 119 8.14 0.35 21.47
CA VAL A 119 7.31 -0.57 22.28
C VAL A 119 7.47 -0.33 23.79
N PHE A 120 8.64 0.10 24.25
CA PHE A 120 8.90 0.31 25.68
C PHE A 120 8.21 1.56 26.25
N LEU A 121 7.81 2.51 25.40
CA LEU A 121 7.15 3.75 25.83
C LEU A 121 5.62 3.59 26.00
N PHE A 122 5.03 2.52 25.46
CA PHE A 122 3.57 2.29 25.48
C PHE A 122 3.02 2.05 26.89
N ILE A 123 3.75 1.29 27.73
CA ILE A 123 3.27 0.93 29.07
C ILE A 123 3.31 2.13 30.03
N LYS A 124 4.16 3.13 29.76
CA LYS A 124 4.34 4.27 30.67
C LYS A 124 3.41 5.45 30.39
N HIS A 125 2.80 5.53 29.19
CA HIS A 125 2.00 6.70 28.78
C HIS A 125 0.49 6.48 28.66
N LEU A 126 0.00 5.27 28.97
CA LEU A 126 -1.43 4.93 29.03
C LEU A 126 -2.24 5.72 30.11
N VAL A 127 -1.60 6.62 30.85
CA VAL A 127 -2.20 7.37 31.97
C VAL A 127 -2.38 8.87 31.68
N SER A 128 -1.94 9.39 30.52
CA SER A 128 -2.12 10.83 30.22
C SER A 128 -2.82 11.10 28.89
N SER A 129 -4.01 11.70 29.02
CA SER A 129 -4.79 12.41 28.01
C SER A 129 -5.54 11.58 26.95
N ILE A 130 -6.80 11.26 27.27
CA ILE A 130 -7.82 10.84 26.31
C ILE A 130 -8.30 12.10 25.57
N TYR A 131 -7.74 12.38 24.40
CA TYR A 131 -8.27 13.39 23.49
C TYR A 131 -9.40 12.78 22.64
N ARG A 132 -10.60 13.35 22.71
CA ARG A 132 -11.75 12.92 21.90
C ARG A 132 -11.67 13.57 20.52
N PRO A 133 -11.97 12.84 19.43
CA PRO A 133 -12.12 13.46 18.12
C PRO A 133 -13.26 14.49 18.17
N SER A 134 -13.03 15.67 17.59
CA SER A 134 -13.97 16.79 17.57
C SER A 134 -15.21 16.54 16.69
N SER A 135 -15.16 15.58 15.76
CA SER A 135 -16.31 15.17 14.93
C SER A 135 -16.17 13.76 14.34
N TRP A 136 -17.29 13.12 13.99
CA TRP A 136 -17.31 11.82 13.29
C TRP A 136 -16.74 11.90 11.86
N LEU A 137 -16.87 13.05 11.19
CA LEU A 137 -16.29 13.26 9.85
C LEU A 137 -14.76 13.20 9.87
N ALA A 138 -14.13 13.72 10.93
CA ALA A 138 -12.68 13.67 11.08
C ALA A 138 -12.15 12.23 11.14
N VAL A 139 -12.95 11.28 11.62
CA VAL A 139 -12.56 9.86 11.62
C VAL A 139 -12.45 9.34 10.18
N PHE A 140 -13.41 9.69 9.30
CA PHE A 140 -13.43 9.25 7.90
C PHE A 140 -12.28 9.82 7.06
N ASN A 141 -11.84 11.05 7.34
CA ASN A 141 -10.68 11.63 6.65
C ASN A 141 -9.35 10.89 6.91
N VAL A 142 -9.25 10.14 8.01
CA VAL A 142 -8.03 9.38 8.37
C VAL A 142 -8.07 7.95 7.82
N PHE A 143 -9.25 7.45 7.42
CA PHE A 143 -9.40 6.09 6.90
C PHE A 143 -8.50 5.80 5.68
N PRO A 144 -8.38 6.67 4.67
CA PRO A 144 -7.49 6.43 3.53
C PRO A 144 -6.04 6.21 3.96
N THR A 145 -5.53 7.03 4.88
CA THR A 145 -4.19 6.87 5.45
C THR A 145 -4.03 5.55 6.20
N ILE A 146 -5.06 5.11 6.94
CA ILE A 146 -5.07 3.79 7.59
C ILE A 146 -5.09 2.67 6.54
N CYS A 147 -5.89 2.80 5.49
CA CYS A 147 -6.00 1.79 4.44
C CYS A 147 -4.67 1.62 3.73
N PHE A 148 -4.04 2.71 3.28
CA PHE A 148 -2.72 2.69 2.68
C PHE A 148 -1.65 2.15 3.64
N GLY A 149 -1.60 2.66 4.87
CA GLY A 149 -0.58 2.26 5.84
C GLY A 149 -0.62 0.78 6.20
N PHE A 150 -1.80 0.16 6.25
CA PHE A 150 -1.98 -1.26 6.56
C PHE A 150 -2.20 -2.14 5.32
N GLN A 151 -2.04 -1.60 4.12
CA GLN A 151 -2.23 -2.36 2.88
C GLN A 151 -1.13 -3.40 2.71
N CYS A 152 -1.49 -4.67 2.85
CA CYS A 152 -0.64 -5.80 2.48
C CYS A 152 -1.40 -6.88 1.70
N HIS A 153 -2.67 -6.63 1.40
CA HIS A 153 -3.62 -7.59 0.81
C HIS A 153 -3.19 -8.05 -0.58
N GLU A 154 -2.58 -7.17 -1.36
CA GLU A 154 -2.10 -7.50 -2.72
C GLU A 154 -0.99 -8.55 -2.74
N ALA A 155 -0.03 -8.44 -1.82
CA ALA A 155 1.05 -9.42 -1.68
C ALA A 155 0.60 -10.68 -0.92
N SER A 156 -0.53 -10.61 -0.21
CA SER A 156 -0.94 -11.65 0.75
C SER A 156 -1.12 -13.04 0.11
N VAL A 157 -1.68 -13.11 -1.09
CA VAL A 157 -1.88 -14.37 -1.83
C VAL A 157 -0.53 -15.01 -2.18
N SER A 158 0.39 -14.24 -2.74
CA SER A 158 1.73 -14.73 -3.09
C SER A 158 2.50 -15.17 -1.85
N ILE A 159 2.39 -14.43 -0.74
CA ILE A 159 3.03 -14.80 0.54
C ILE A 159 2.43 -16.11 1.06
N TYR A 160 1.10 -16.24 1.07
CA TYR A 160 0.42 -17.45 1.52
C TYR A 160 0.86 -18.68 0.73
N CYS A 161 0.88 -18.58 -0.61
CA CYS A 161 1.31 -19.68 -1.48
C CYS A 161 2.81 -20.01 -1.35
N SER A 162 3.63 -19.06 -0.88
CA SER A 162 5.06 -19.25 -0.66
C SER A 162 5.41 -19.77 0.74
N MET A 163 4.44 -19.81 1.67
CA MET A 163 4.70 -20.34 3.02
C MET A 163 4.95 -21.84 2.98
N TYR A 164 5.91 -22.30 3.79
CA TYR A 164 6.17 -23.72 4.01
C TYR A 164 4.93 -24.46 4.54
N ASN A 165 4.18 -23.83 5.45
CA ASN A 165 2.94 -24.37 6.01
C ASN A 165 1.75 -23.56 5.51
N GLN A 166 1.04 -24.09 4.52
CA GLN A 166 -0.11 -23.45 3.87
C GLN A 166 -1.44 -23.69 4.60
N ASN A 167 -1.42 -24.11 5.87
CA ASN A 167 -2.65 -24.26 6.64
C ASN A 167 -3.32 -22.91 6.94
N LEU A 168 -4.64 -22.82 6.76
CA LEU A 168 -5.40 -21.58 6.99
C LEU A 168 -5.35 -21.07 8.44
N SER A 169 -5.32 -21.99 9.42
CA SER A 169 -5.15 -21.60 10.83
C SER A 169 -3.80 -20.95 11.07
N HIS A 170 -2.75 -21.45 10.42
CA HIS A 170 -1.41 -20.88 10.51
C HIS A 170 -1.36 -19.51 9.84
N TRP A 171 -1.92 -19.38 8.64
CA TRP A 171 -2.07 -18.08 7.95
C TRP A 171 -2.83 -17.05 8.78
N THR A 172 -3.91 -17.46 9.45
CA THR A 172 -4.72 -16.58 10.30
C THR A 172 -3.90 -16.06 11.48
N ILE A 173 -3.15 -16.93 12.17
CA ILE A 173 -2.28 -16.53 13.28
C ILE A 173 -1.22 -15.54 12.81
N VAL A 174 -0.54 -15.84 11.69
CA VAL A 174 0.48 -14.95 11.13
C VAL A 174 -0.13 -13.60 10.76
N SER A 175 -1.26 -13.59 10.05
CA SER A 175 -1.95 -12.36 9.64
C SER A 175 -2.37 -11.49 10.84
N VAL A 176 -2.98 -12.11 11.86
CA VAL A 176 -3.41 -11.40 13.08
C VAL A 176 -2.20 -10.85 13.83
N ALA A 177 -1.16 -11.66 14.04
CA ALA A 177 0.04 -11.23 14.76
C ALA A 177 0.76 -10.09 14.05
N SER A 178 0.93 -10.17 12.72
CA SER A 178 1.54 -9.11 11.90
C SER A 178 0.72 -7.82 11.95
N MET A 179 -0.61 -7.89 11.76
CA MET A 179 -1.48 -6.72 11.82
C MET A 179 -1.49 -6.05 13.21
N LEU A 180 -1.47 -6.83 14.28
CA LEU A 180 -1.37 -6.30 15.65
C LEU A 180 -0.01 -5.64 15.90
N ALA A 181 1.08 -6.25 15.44
CA ALA A 181 2.41 -5.66 15.54
C ALA A 181 2.51 -4.32 14.78
N CYS A 182 2.03 -4.27 13.53
CA CYS A 182 1.92 -3.04 12.75
C CYS A 182 1.06 -1.99 13.47
N CYS A 183 -0.08 -2.40 14.01
CA CYS A 183 -0.98 -1.51 14.74
C CYS A 183 -0.32 -0.86 15.94
N LEU A 184 0.46 -1.63 16.71
CA LEU A 184 1.22 -1.10 17.84
C LEU A 184 2.28 -0.10 17.38
N ILE A 185 3.09 -0.46 16.38
CA ILE A 185 4.18 0.40 15.89
C ILE A 185 3.62 1.71 15.33
N TYR A 186 2.59 1.64 14.48
CA TYR A 186 1.99 2.84 13.88
C TYR A 186 1.28 3.72 14.90
N SER A 187 0.57 3.12 15.86
CA SER A 187 -0.08 3.89 16.93
C SER A 187 0.95 4.62 17.79
N LEU A 188 2.08 3.97 18.08
CA LEU A 188 3.18 4.56 18.85
C LEU A 188 3.85 5.72 18.11
N THR A 189 4.21 5.52 16.84
CA THR A 189 4.82 6.57 16.02
C THR A 189 3.86 7.75 15.83
N GLY A 190 2.59 7.47 15.55
CA GLY A 190 1.56 8.50 15.40
C GLY A 190 1.30 9.29 16.69
N LEU A 191 1.21 8.60 17.83
CA LEU A 191 1.05 9.24 19.14
C LEU A 191 2.25 10.11 19.49
N TYR A 192 3.47 9.62 19.27
CA TYR A 192 4.68 10.39 19.53
C TYR A 192 4.76 11.65 18.66
N GLY A 193 4.45 11.53 17.36
CA GLY A 193 4.36 12.68 16.46
C GLY A 193 3.34 13.70 16.93
N PHE A 194 2.14 13.25 17.30
CA PHE A 194 1.08 14.13 17.79
C PHE A 194 1.43 14.81 19.12
N LEU A 195 2.01 14.10 20.09
CA LEU A 195 2.44 14.69 21.36
C LEU A 195 3.58 15.71 21.20
N THR A 196 4.40 15.54 20.15
CA THR A 196 5.54 16.43 19.88
C THR A 196 5.11 17.72 19.16
N PHE A 197 4.20 17.62 18.19
CA PHE A 197 3.87 18.75 17.29
C PHE A 197 2.42 19.25 17.40
N GLY A 198 1.53 18.49 18.06
CA GLY A 198 0.11 18.79 18.16
C GLY A 198 -0.55 18.90 16.78
N ASP A 199 -1.35 19.95 16.61
CA ASP A 199 -2.11 20.21 15.38
C ASP A 199 -1.24 20.70 14.20
N ASN A 200 0.02 21.07 14.44
CA ASN A 200 0.94 21.59 13.41
C ASN A 200 1.78 20.51 12.75
N VAL A 201 1.43 19.22 12.91
CA VAL A 201 2.16 18.10 12.32
C VAL A 201 1.96 18.07 10.80
N SER A 202 3.06 17.98 10.06
CA SER A 202 3.04 17.78 8.60
C SER A 202 2.63 16.33 8.26
N ALA A 203 2.09 16.11 7.05
CA ALA A 203 1.70 14.77 6.59
C ALA A 203 2.87 13.76 6.68
N ASP A 204 4.09 14.23 6.39
CA ASP A 204 5.32 13.54 6.76
C ASP A 204 5.85 14.12 8.10
N VAL A 205 5.83 13.31 9.16
CA VAL A 205 6.26 13.74 10.50
C VAL A 205 7.73 14.16 10.54
N LEU A 206 8.60 13.56 9.72
CA LEU A 206 10.02 13.96 9.67
C LEU A 206 10.15 15.37 9.11
N MET A 207 9.19 15.84 8.30
CA MET A 207 9.17 17.22 7.84
C MET A 207 8.80 18.22 8.94
N SER A 208 8.27 17.78 10.09
CA SER A 208 8.00 18.68 11.21
C SER A 208 9.25 18.99 12.05
N TYR A 209 10.30 18.17 11.93
CA TYR A 209 11.57 18.39 12.63
C TYR A 209 12.49 19.37 11.90
N PRO A 210 13.32 20.15 12.63
CA PRO A 210 14.29 21.05 12.01
C PRO A 210 15.31 20.31 11.13
N GLY A 211 15.84 21.01 10.14
CA GLY A 211 16.84 20.48 9.21
C GLY A 211 18.24 20.31 9.83
N SER A 212 18.52 20.95 10.96
CA SER A 212 19.86 21.04 11.56
C SER A 212 20.20 19.96 12.59
N ASP A 213 19.23 19.14 13.02
CA ASP A 213 19.46 18.09 14.01
C ASP A 213 20.08 16.85 13.35
N ILE A 214 21.30 16.50 13.76
CA ILE A 214 22.06 15.35 13.23
C ILE A 214 21.27 14.05 13.38
N THR A 215 20.53 13.87 14.48
CA THR A 215 19.74 12.66 14.73
C THR A 215 18.63 12.52 13.71
N VAL A 216 17.95 13.63 13.41
CA VAL A 216 16.88 13.69 12.41
C VAL A 216 17.47 13.48 11.02
N ILE A 217 18.60 14.10 10.69
CA ILE A 217 19.28 13.88 9.40
C ILE A 217 19.63 12.40 9.19
N VAL A 218 20.16 11.72 10.21
CA VAL A 218 20.43 10.28 10.15
C VAL A 218 19.15 9.48 9.95
N ALA A 219 18.07 9.82 10.66
CA ALA A 219 16.77 9.17 10.48
C ALA A 219 16.21 9.37 9.06
N ARG A 220 16.30 10.58 8.50
CA ARG A 220 15.90 10.90 7.12
C ARG A 220 16.69 10.09 6.10
N PHE A 221 18.00 9.98 6.30
CA PHE A 221 18.87 9.19 5.42
C PHE A 221 18.48 7.71 5.44
N LEU A 222 18.33 7.12 6.63
CA LEU A 222 17.92 5.72 6.77
C LEU A 222 16.53 5.45 6.18
N PHE A 223 15.59 6.39 6.38
CA PHE A 223 14.26 6.33 5.81
C PHE A 223 14.29 6.40 4.27
N GLY A 224 15.08 7.32 3.71
CA GLY A 224 15.31 7.41 2.27
C GLY A 224 15.91 6.12 1.69
N VAL A 225 16.93 5.56 2.33
CA VAL A 225 17.52 4.27 1.95
C VAL A 225 16.46 3.16 1.98
N SER A 226 15.61 3.10 3.02
CA SER A 226 14.55 2.09 3.08
C SER A 226 13.53 2.22 1.95
N ILE A 227 13.21 3.44 1.52
CA ILE A 227 12.26 3.65 0.42
C ILE A 227 12.89 3.25 -0.91
N VAL A 228 14.16 3.61 -1.12
CA VAL A 228 14.92 3.23 -2.32
C VAL A 228 15.05 1.71 -2.46
N THR A 229 15.14 0.96 -1.35
CA THR A 229 15.17 -0.51 -1.41
C THR A 229 13.80 -1.15 -1.61
N VAL A 230 12.72 -0.52 -1.15
CA VAL A 230 11.34 -1.03 -1.33
C VAL A 230 10.78 -0.69 -2.72
N TYR A 231 11.15 0.46 -3.30
CA TYR A 231 10.64 0.91 -4.60
C TYR A 231 10.76 -0.14 -5.73
N PRO A 232 11.90 -0.83 -5.92
CA PRO A 232 12.01 -1.89 -6.91
C PRO A 232 10.98 -3.01 -6.73
N ILE A 233 10.65 -3.38 -5.49
CA ILE A 233 9.68 -4.44 -5.18
C ILE A 233 8.29 -4.03 -5.68
N THR A 234 7.87 -2.79 -5.38
CA THR A 234 6.61 -2.21 -5.85
C THR A 234 6.57 -2.16 -7.39
N LEU A 235 7.66 -1.73 -8.02
CA LEU A 235 7.75 -1.70 -9.48
C LEU A 235 7.65 -3.10 -10.09
N LEU A 236 8.30 -4.09 -9.49
CA LEU A 236 8.23 -5.49 -9.95
C LEU A 236 6.81 -6.04 -9.88
N LEU A 237 6.07 -5.75 -8.81
CA LEU A 237 4.66 -6.12 -8.65
C LEU A 237 3.77 -5.42 -9.68
N GLY A 238 3.93 -4.10 -9.87
CA GLY A 238 3.21 -3.38 -10.92
C GLY A 238 3.50 -3.95 -12.31
N ARG A 239 4.76 -4.27 -12.59
CA ARG A 239 5.19 -4.84 -13.87
C ARG A 239 4.59 -6.22 -14.14
N SER A 240 4.55 -7.11 -13.16
CA SER A 240 3.98 -8.45 -13.36
C SER A 240 2.49 -8.37 -13.70
N VAL A 241 1.75 -7.47 -13.06
CA VAL A 241 0.32 -7.27 -13.36
C VAL A 241 0.11 -6.62 -14.73
N ILE A 242 0.96 -5.68 -15.16
CA ILE A 242 0.91 -5.11 -16.52
C ILE A 242 1.13 -6.20 -17.57
N GLN A 243 2.08 -7.11 -17.34
CA GLN A 243 2.37 -8.22 -18.25
C GLN A 243 1.18 -9.18 -18.34
N ASP A 244 0.57 -9.54 -17.21
CA ASP A 244 -0.64 -10.36 -17.16
C ASP A 244 -1.82 -9.69 -17.88
N PHE A 245 -2.01 -8.38 -17.67
CA PHE A 245 -3.04 -7.59 -18.32
C PHE A 245 -2.84 -7.53 -19.84
N TRP A 246 -1.60 -7.31 -20.29
CA TRP A 246 -1.25 -7.27 -21.71
C TRP A 246 -1.56 -8.61 -22.40
N LEU A 247 -1.14 -9.72 -21.80
CA LEU A 247 -1.42 -11.07 -22.31
C LEU A 247 -2.93 -11.36 -22.37
N SER A 248 -3.67 -10.96 -21.34
CA SER A 248 -5.13 -11.10 -21.27
C SER A 248 -5.84 -10.31 -22.37
N CYS A 249 -5.40 -9.07 -22.64
CA CYS A 249 -5.94 -8.25 -23.72
C CYS A 249 -5.55 -8.77 -25.12
N SER A 250 -4.31 -9.21 -25.31
CA SER A 250 -3.84 -9.80 -26.59
C SER A 250 -4.69 -11.00 -27.01
N ASN A 251 -4.99 -11.91 -26.07
CA ASN A 251 -5.82 -13.08 -26.33
C ASN A 251 -7.27 -12.72 -26.70
N VAL A 252 -7.79 -11.59 -26.20
CA VAL A 252 -9.16 -11.12 -26.50
C VAL A 252 -9.23 -10.40 -27.84
N TRP A 253 -8.18 -9.68 -28.24
CA TRP A 253 -8.18 -8.83 -29.43
C TRP A 253 -7.68 -9.56 -30.68
N GLY A 254 -7.23 -10.82 -30.58
CA GLY A 254 -6.81 -11.62 -31.72
C GLY A 254 -5.55 -11.10 -32.43
N CYS A 255 -4.79 -10.21 -31.78
CA CYS A 255 -3.47 -9.82 -32.28
C CYS A 255 -2.50 -11.00 -32.10
N GLY A 256 -2.20 -11.68 -33.21
CA GLY A 256 -1.17 -12.71 -33.27
C GLY A 256 0.21 -12.18 -32.89
N GLU A 257 1.03 -13.05 -32.29
CA GLU A 257 2.43 -12.82 -31.87
C GLU A 257 2.69 -11.40 -31.33
N CYS A 258 2.01 -11.03 -30.25
CA CYS A 258 2.50 -9.92 -29.44
C CYS A 258 3.91 -10.27 -28.93
N VAL A 259 4.85 -9.32 -29.08
CA VAL A 259 6.23 -9.41 -28.59
C VAL A 259 6.22 -10.01 -27.19
N ASP A 260 7.02 -11.05 -26.97
CA ASP A 260 7.06 -11.77 -25.71
C ASP A 260 7.29 -10.77 -24.57
N PRO A 261 6.34 -10.61 -23.61
CA PRO A 261 6.50 -9.67 -22.50
C PRO A 261 7.70 -10.02 -21.60
N SER A 262 8.28 -11.21 -21.80
CA SER A 262 9.47 -11.71 -21.13
C SER A 262 10.78 -11.14 -21.69
N GLU A 263 10.76 -10.52 -22.88
CA GLU A 263 11.94 -9.96 -23.52
C GLU A 263 12.58 -8.85 -22.68
N THR A 264 13.90 -8.91 -22.55
CA THR A 264 14.68 -7.98 -21.73
C THR A 264 14.49 -6.54 -22.17
N TRP A 265 14.36 -6.27 -23.48
CA TRP A 265 14.14 -4.92 -23.99
C TRP A 265 12.78 -4.34 -23.60
N VAL A 266 11.70 -5.10 -23.74
CA VAL A 266 10.34 -4.68 -23.32
C VAL A 266 10.32 -4.41 -21.81
N ARG A 267 10.96 -5.28 -21.02
CA ARG A 267 11.09 -5.11 -19.57
C ARG A 267 11.82 -3.82 -19.20
N VAL A 268 12.97 -3.55 -19.83
CA VAL A 268 13.78 -2.35 -19.58
C VAL A 268 13.04 -1.09 -20.00
N LEU A 269 12.36 -1.10 -21.15
CA LEU A 269 11.54 0.02 -21.62
C LEU A 269 10.36 0.31 -20.69
N LEU A 270 9.64 -0.73 -20.26
CA LEU A 270 8.51 -0.60 -19.34
C LEU A 270 8.95 -0.06 -17.97
N THR A 271 10.05 -0.59 -17.42
CA THR A 271 10.65 -0.07 -16.18
C THR A 271 11.13 1.37 -16.34
N GLY A 272 11.74 1.72 -17.48
CA GLY A 272 12.21 3.07 -17.77
C GLY A 272 11.05 4.07 -17.88
N LEU A 273 9.99 3.71 -18.60
CA LEU A 273 8.79 4.53 -18.73
C LEU A 273 8.09 4.71 -17.39
N TRP A 274 7.98 3.64 -16.59
CA TRP A 274 7.41 3.68 -15.25
C TRP A 274 8.18 4.68 -14.37
N VAL A 275 9.51 4.52 -14.25
CA VAL A 275 10.34 5.43 -13.43
C VAL A 275 10.30 6.87 -13.94
N ALA A 276 10.32 7.09 -15.25
CA ALA A 276 10.28 8.44 -15.82
C ALA A 276 8.95 9.14 -15.55
N THR A 277 7.83 8.43 -15.71
CA THR A 277 6.48 8.99 -15.49
C THR A 277 6.19 9.20 -14.01
N THR A 278 6.59 8.26 -13.13
CA THR A 278 6.44 8.44 -11.69
C THR A 278 7.30 9.59 -11.15
N LEU A 279 8.53 9.73 -11.66
CA LEU A 279 9.40 10.87 -11.32
C LEU A 279 8.77 12.19 -11.77
N LEU A 280 8.27 12.27 -13.01
CA LEU A 280 7.63 13.47 -13.52
C LEU A 280 6.47 13.90 -12.62
N LEU A 281 5.59 12.96 -12.26
CA LEU A 281 4.47 13.24 -11.36
C LEU A 281 4.94 13.64 -9.96
N ALA A 282 5.93 12.95 -9.38
CA ALA A 282 6.46 13.28 -8.06
C ALA A 282 7.06 14.70 -7.98
N LEU A 283 7.56 15.25 -9.10
CA LEU A 283 8.06 16.62 -9.17
C LEU A 283 6.95 17.68 -9.25
N PHE A 284 5.76 17.32 -9.72
CA PHE A 284 4.61 18.23 -9.82
C PHE A 284 3.67 18.18 -8.63
N VAL A 285 3.67 17.07 -7.88
CA VAL A 285 2.85 16.92 -6.69
C VAL A 285 3.42 17.75 -5.55
N PRO A 286 2.65 18.73 -5.01
CA PRO A 286 3.12 19.57 -3.91
C PRO A 286 3.14 18.80 -2.59
N ASP A 287 2.09 18.03 -2.30
CA ASP A 287 1.84 17.40 -1.00
C ASP A 287 1.63 15.90 -1.10
N ILE A 288 2.36 15.15 -0.27
CA ILE A 288 2.19 13.70 -0.15
C ILE A 288 0.82 13.30 0.40
N GLY A 289 0.19 14.17 1.20
CA GLY A 289 -1.12 13.90 1.79
C GLY A 289 -2.20 13.64 0.75
N GLU A 290 -2.18 14.35 -0.37
CA GLU A 290 -3.11 14.16 -1.49
C GLU A 290 -2.91 12.80 -2.15
N VAL A 291 -1.65 12.41 -2.38
CA VAL A 291 -1.29 11.11 -2.95
C VAL A 291 -1.77 9.98 -2.05
N ILE A 292 -1.57 10.11 -0.73
CA ILE A 292 -2.03 9.13 0.27
C ILE A 292 -3.55 8.98 0.25
N LYS A 293 -4.32 10.06 0.08
CA LYS A 293 -5.79 9.98 -0.04
C LYS A 293 -6.18 9.17 -1.28
N VAL A 294 -5.56 9.43 -2.42
CA VAL A 294 -5.84 8.67 -3.66
C VAL A 294 -5.49 7.19 -3.49
N ILE A 295 -4.29 6.88 -3.00
CA ILE A 295 -3.87 5.50 -2.75
C ILE A 295 -4.83 4.83 -1.79
N GLY A 296 -5.06 5.41 -0.62
CA GLY A 296 -5.97 4.86 0.40
C GLY A 296 -7.40 4.62 -0.08
N GLY A 297 -7.87 5.44 -1.03
CA GLY A 297 -9.13 5.21 -1.72
C GLY A 297 -9.10 3.95 -2.60
N ILE A 298 -8.04 3.78 -3.39
CA ILE A 298 -7.86 2.59 -4.24
C ILE A 298 -7.64 1.34 -3.37
N SER A 299 -6.89 1.44 -2.27
CA SER A 299 -6.71 0.39 -1.26
C SER A 299 -8.04 -0.18 -0.75
N ALA A 300 -9.10 0.63 -0.74
CA ALA A 300 -10.41 0.20 -0.28
C ALA A 300 -10.99 -0.94 -1.15
N PHE A 301 -10.62 -1.00 -2.44
CA PHE A 301 -10.97 -2.13 -3.30
C PHE A 301 -10.36 -3.43 -2.79
N PHE A 302 -9.06 -3.42 -2.47
CA PHE A 302 -8.31 -4.61 -2.06
C PHE A 302 -8.64 -5.08 -0.65
N ILE A 303 -8.93 -4.14 0.25
CA ILE A 303 -9.17 -4.40 1.67
C ILE A 303 -10.63 -4.79 1.92
N PHE A 304 -11.58 -4.10 1.27
CA PHE A 304 -13.00 -4.23 1.59
C PHE A 304 -13.84 -4.81 0.46
N ILE A 305 -13.72 -4.29 -0.76
CA ILE A 305 -14.64 -4.62 -1.86
C ILE A 305 -14.39 -6.03 -2.38
N PHE A 306 -13.18 -6.36 -2.82
CA PHE A 306 -12.89 -7.69 -3.38
C PHE A 306 -13.05 -8.83 -2.36
N PRO A 307 -12.58 -8.72 -1.10
CA PRO A 307 -12.89 -9.73 -0.08
C PRO A 307 -14.40 -9.82 0.23
N GLY A 308 -15.10 -8.69 0.23
CA GLY A 308 -16.55 -8.64 0.44
C GLY A 308 -17.33 -9.33 -0.67
N GLU A 309 -16.96 -9.09 -1.94
CA GLU A 309 -17.53 -9.78 -3.10
C GLU A 309 -17.26 -11.28 -3.04
N HIS A 310 -16.04 -11.68 -2.66
CA HIS A 310 -15.71 -13.09 -2.51
C HIS A 310 -16.62 -13.79 -1.48
N LEU A 311 -16.88 -13.18 -0.32
CA LEU A 311 -17.83 -13.70 0.67
C LEU A 311 -19.25 -13.85 0.10
N LEU A 312 -19.70 -12.88 -0.69
CA LEU A 312 -21.01 -12.92 -1.33
C LEU A 312 -21.11 -14.00 -2.41
N LEU A 313 -20.02 -14.29 -3.13
CA LEU A 313 -19.98 -15.32 -4.16
C LEU A 313 -19.79 -16.72 -3.59
N GLN A 314 -19.04 -16.84 -2.49
CA GLN A 314 -18.92 -18.08 -1.72
C GLN A 314 -20.31 -18.58 -1.28
N ARG A 315 -21.27 -17.69 -1.01
CA ARG A 315 -22.68 -18.04 -0.76
C ARG A 315 -23.36 -18.76 -1.94
N LEU A 316 -23.07 -18.36 -3.18
CA LEU A 316 -23.65 -18.97 -4.38
C LEU A 316 -23.10 -20.39 -4.55
N TRP A 317 -21.80 -20.57 -4.32
CA TRP A 317 -21.13 -21.88 -4.37
C TRP A 317 -21.48 -22.81 -3.21
N LEU A 318 -21.46 -22.32 -1.96
CA LEU A 318 -21.83 -23.08 -0.76
C LEU A 318 -23.35 -23.30 -0.63
N SER A 319 -24.18 -22.73 -1.50
CA SER A 319 -25.60 -23.08 -1.55
C SER A 319 -25.83 -24.58 -1.81
N SER A 320 -24.82 -25.26 -2.36
CA SER A 320 -24.78 -26.69 -2.62
C SER A 320 -24.26 -27.55 -1.45
N CYS A 321 -23.68 -26.96 -0.39
CA CYS A 321 -23.07 -27.70 0.73
C CYS A 321 -23.50 -27.18 2.12
N PHE A 322 -23.98 -28.11 2.94
CA PHE A 322 -24.48 -27.99 4.31
C PHE A 322 -23.69 -27.06 5.26
N THR A 323 -24.05 -25.77 5.28
CA THR A 323 -23.69 -24.83 6.36
C THR A 323 -24.94 -24.38 7.10
N SER A 324 -24.86 -24.18 8.42
CA SER A 324 -26.01 -23.78 9.24
C SER A 324 -26.55 -22.42 8.80
N LYS A 325 -27.89 -22.28 8.86
CA LYS A 325 -28.62 -21.11 8.32
C LYS A 325 -28.14 -19.78 8.91
N ASP A 326 -27.72 -19.80 10.19
CA ASP A 326 -27.30 -18.61 10.95
C ASP A 326 -25.88 -18.15 10.57
N SER A 327 -24.93 -19.07 10.40
CA SER A 327 -23.56 -18.74 9.97
C SER A 327 -23.56 -18.14 8.56
N ARG A 328 -24.44 -18.63 7.70
CA ARG A 328 -24.62 -18.12 6.33
C ARG A 328 -25.15 -16.69 6.30
N SER A 329 -26.13 -16.36 7.14
CA SER A 329 -26.68 -14.99 7.20
C SER A 329 -25.64 -13.99 7.69
N SER A 330 -24.79 -14.39 8.64
CA SER A 330 -23.71 -13.56 9.17
C SER A 330 -22.66 -13.23 8.11
N LEU A 331 -22.20 -14.21 7.31
CA LEU A 331 -21.22 -13.97 6.24
C LEU A 331 -21.75 -13.03 5.15
N ILE A 332 -23.03 -13.13 4.80
CA ILE A 332 -23.67 -12.24 3.83
C ILE A 332 -23.72 -10.82 4.37
N PHE A 333 -24.19 -10.67 5.61
CA PHE A 333 -24.25 -9.37 6.26
C PHE A 333 -22.86 -8.73 6.29
N TRP A 334 -21.84 -9.48 6.67
CA TRP A 334 -20.47 -8.99 6.70
C TRP A 334 -19.93 -8.60 5.32
N GLY A 335 -20.18 -9.41 4.28
CA GLY A 335 -19.80 -9.10 2.91
C GLY A 335 -20.46 -7.82 2.38
N VAL A 336 -21.77 -7.65 2.60
CA VAL A 336 -22.50 -6.42 2.22
C VAL A 336 -21.95 -5.20 2.96
N VAL A 337 -21.76 -5.31 4.28
CA VAL A 337 -21.20 -4.22 5.09
C VAL A 337 -19.80 -3.85 4.59
N SER A 338 -18.94 -4.83 4.32
CA SER A 338 -17.59 -4.59 3.79
C SER A 338 -17.63 -3.81 2.48
N ILE A 339 -18.43 -4.24 1.51
CA ILE A 339 -18.54 -3.56 0.21
C ILE A 339 -19.06 -2.12 0.37
N LEU A 340 -20.11 -1.93 1.17
CA LEU A 340 -20.69 -0.59 1.40
C LEU A 340 -19.69 0.36 2.06
N VAL A 341 -18.96 -0.12 3.06
CA VAL A 341 -17.91 0.65 3.73
C VAL A 341 -16.77 0.97 2.76
N GLY A 342 -16.32 -0.01 1.97
CA GLY A 342 -15.28 0.18 0.97
C GLY A 342 -15.67 1.20 -0.10
N ALA A 343 -16.88 1.09 -0.65
CA ALA A 343 -17.41 2.03 -1.64
C ALA A 343 -17.55 3.45 -1.09
N PHE A 344 -17.99 3.58 0.18
CA PHE A 344 -18.05 4.87 0.85
C PHE A 344 -16.66 5.50 1.04
N ILE A 345 -15.68 4.73 1.53
CA ILE A 345 -14.30 5.21 1.72
C ILE A 345 -13.70 5.63 0.38
N PHE A 346 -13.84 4.82 -0.66
CA PHE A 346 -13.37 5.14 -2.00
C PHE A 346 -14.00 6.45 -2.51
N GLY A 347 -15.32 6.57 -2.43
CA GLY A 347 -16.05 7.76 -2.89
C GLY A 347 -15.67 9.02 -2.13
N GLN A 348 -15.58 8.93 -0.81
CA GLN A 348 -15.21 10.06 0.05
C GLN A 348 -13.76 10.50 -0.17
N SER A 349 -12.82 9.56 -0.23
CA SER A 349 -11.40 9.85 -0.43
C SER A 349 -11.14 10.47 -1.79
N THR A 350 -11.70 9.88 -2.85
CA THR A 350 -11.55 10.37 -4.22
C THR A 350 -12.17 11.76 -4.38
N SER A 351 -13.34 11.99 -3.78
CA SER A 351 -13.98 13.32 -3.80
C SER A 351 -13.14 14.36 -3.08
N SER A 352 -12.57 14.03 -1.91
CA SER A 352 -11.67 14.94 -1.19
C SER A 352 -10.42 15.26 -2.00
N ALA A 353 -9.78 14.25 -2.60
CA ALA A 353 -8.57 14.44 -3.40
C ALA A 353 -8.83 15.32 -4.63
N ILE A 354 -9.98 15.15 -5.29
CA ILE A 354 -10.36 16.00 -6.45
C ILE A 354 -10.61 17.43 -6.01
N LEU A 355 -11.29 17.64 -4.87
CA LEU A 355 -11.57 18.98 -4.36
C LEU A 355 -10.31 19.72 -3.91
N ASP A 356 -9.30 19.02 -3.40
CA ASP A 356 -8.04 19.62 -3.00
C ASP A 356 -7.18 20.01 -4.23
N LEU A 357 -7.40 19.36 -5.38
CA LEU A 357 -6.70 19.63 -6.65
C LEU A 357 -7.33 20.75 -7.51
N LEU A 358 -8.57 21.17 -7.21
CA LEU A 358 -9.31 22.23 -7.90
C LEU A 358 -9.13 23.58 -7.19
#